data_AF-A0A162CFH6-F1
#
_entry.id   AF-A0A162CFH6-F1
#
_cell.length_a   1.000
_cell.length_b   1.000
_cell.length_c   1.000
_cell.angle_alpha   90.00
_cell.angle_beta   90.00
_cell.angle_gamma   90.00
#
_symmetry.space_group_name_H-M   'P 1'
#
loop_
_entity.id
_entity.type
_entity.pdbx_description
1 polymer ?
#
loop_
_entity_poly.entity_id
_entity_poly.type
_entity_poly.pdbx_seq_one_letter_code
_entity_poly.pdbx_strand_id
1 'polypeptide(L)'
;MERVKNLYMRNGFTNWVIPHRRVIMDSAVTAQLGFGGASDPVTLSTEFKKYGWEVTGSPKSSRAVGWQLMKSLLYQAGSDEPGLYISERCESLWATLPYCISDDRNPEDMEKTAPDHSADAVRYVLTAANQAQHSYRQSQRSGAHPLMWGAEEKRRRYVGGMRTYKPMLIR
;
A
#
# COMPACT_ATOMS: atom_id res chain seq x y z
N MET A 1 -2.77 -19.67 -5.31
CA MET A 1 -3.98 -18.85 -5.54
C MET A 1 -5.22 -19.46 -4.90
N GLU A 2 -5.62 -20.70 -5.25
CA GLU A 2 -6.81 -21.38 -4.68
C GLU A 2 -6.85 -21.46 -3.14
N ARG A 3 -5.72 -21.82 -2.52
CA ARG A 3 -5.60 -21.99 -1.06
C ARG A 3 -5.81 -20.68 -0.29
N VAL A 4 -5.28 -19.59 -0.83
CA VAL A 4 -5.40 -18.25 -0.27
C VAL A 4 -6.84 -17.73 -0.43
N LYS A 5 -7.46 -18.02 -1.58
CA LYS A 5 -8.87 -17.71 -1.88
C LYS A 5 -9.84 -18.34 -0.90
N ASN A 6 -9.67 -19.62 -0.60
CA ASN A 6 -10.51 -20.32 0.37
C ASN A 6 -10.33 -19.76 1.79
N LEU A 7 -9.12 -19.29 2.13
CA LEU A 7 -8.84 -18.69 3.43
C LEU A 7 -9.53 -17.33 3.60
N TYR A 8 -9.53 -16.48 2.57
CA TYR A 8 -10.26 -15.20 2.60
C TYR A 8 -11.77 -15.37 2.67
N MET A 9 -12.33 -16.28 1.86
CA MET A 9 -13.77 -16.56 1.87
C MET A 9 -14.22 -17.13 3.21
N ARG A 10 -13.44 -18.03 3.82
CA ARG A 10 -13.72 -18.60 5.14
C ARG A 10 -13.78 -17.53 6.24
N ASN A 11 -13.02 -16.45 6.10
CA ASN A 11 -12.96 -15.36 7.08
C ASN A 11 -13.86 -14.16 6.70
N GLY A 12 -14.83 -14.32 5.79
CA GLY A 12 -15.83 -13.30 5.48
C GLY A 12 -15.35 -12.17 4.56
N PHE A 13 -14.17 -12.28 3.96
CA PHE A 13 -13.71 -11.33 2.94
C PHE A 13 -14.31 -11.70 1.57
N THR A 14 -15.58 -11.31 1.37
CA THR A 14 -16.35 -11.58 0.13
C THR A 14 -15.97 -10.68 -1.04
N ASN A 15 -15.28 -9.57 -0.77
CA ASN A 15 -15.05 -8.52 -1.75
C ASN A 15 -13.71 -8.69 -2.48
N TRP A 16 -13.72 -9.53 -3.51
CA TRP A 16 -12.63 -9.62 -4.51
C TRP A 16 -12.53 -8.38 -5.41
N VAL A 17 -13.47 -7.44 -5.27
CA VAL A 17 -13.56 -6.17 -6.03
C VAL A 17 -12.67 -5.08 -5.43
N ILE A 18 -12.02 -5.33 -4.30
CA ILE A 18 -10.91 -4.48 -3.87
C ILE A 18 -9.71 -4.97 -4.69
N PRO A 19 -9.28 -4.26 -5.77
CA PRO A 19 -8.03 -4.63 -6.44
C PRO A 19 -6.96 -4.71 -5.37
N HIS A 20 -5.95 -5.57 -5.52
CA HIS A 20 -4.84 -5.67 -4.56
C HIS A 20 -4.31 -4.25 -4.30
N ARG A 21 -4.83 -3.59 -3.26
CA ARG A 21 -4.45 -2.23 -2.89
C ARG A 21 -3.06 -2.47 -2.34
N ARG A 22 -2.08 -1.88 -3.02
CA ARG A 22 -0.65 -2.00 -2.71
C ARG A 22 -0.46 -2.13 -1.21
N VAL A 23 0.09 -3.24 -0.76
CA VAL A 23 0.32 -3.49 0.66
C VAL A 23 1.58 -2.74 1.04
N ILE A 24 1.42 -1.58 1.68
CA ILE A 24 2.53 -0.81 2.22
C ILE A 24 2.90 -1.38 3.58
N MET A 25 4.18 -1.64 3.80
CA MET A 25 4.74 -2.05 5.09
C MET A 25 5.94 -1.17 5.43
N ASP A 26 6.48 -1.29 6.64
CA ASP A 26 7.74 -0.62 6.99
C ASP A 26 8.84 -0.92 5.96
N SER A 27 9.71 0.06 5.71
CA SER A 27 10.79 -0.05 4.72
C SER A 27 11.73 -1.25 4.96
N ALA A 28 11.87 -1.70 6.21
CA ALA A 28 12.65 -2.89 6.58
C ALA A 28 12.12 -4.17 5.93
N VAL A 29 10.87 -4.22 5.46
CA VAL A 29 10.33 -5.38 4.71
C VAL A 29 11.15 -5.68 3.45
N THR A 30 11.82 -4.67 2.89
CA THR A 30 12.67 -4.76 1.71
C THR A 30 14.17 -4.83 2.04
N ALA A 31 14.54 -4.79 3.32
CA ALA A 31 15.92 -4.92 3.74
C ALA A 31 16.38 -6.37 3.56
N GLN A 32 17.61 -6.54 3.06
CA GLN A 32 18.25 -7.86 2.96
C GLN A 32 18.48 -8.42 4.37
N LEU A 33 17.96 -9.61 4.61
CA LEU A 33 18.28 -10.40 5.80
C LEU A 33 19.71 -10.93 5.66
N GLY A 34 20.40 -11.18 6.78
CA GLY A 34 21.80 -11.63 6.81
C GLY A 34 22.09 -12.99 6.18
N PHE A 35 21.15 -13.55 5.41
CA PHE A 35 21.23 -14.82 4.72
C PHE A 35 20.81 -14.62 3.25
N GLY A 36 21.54 -15.24 2.31
CA GLY A 36 21.33 -15.09 0.86
C GLY A 36 22.48 -14.36 0.16
N GLY A 37 22.69 -14.68 -1.13
CA GLY A 37 23.72 -14.05 -1.96
C GLY A 37 23.25 -12.71 -2.54
N ALA A 38 24.18 -11.89 -3.05
CA ALA A 38 23.86 -10.60 -3.68
C ALA A 38 22.90 -10.72 -4.89
N SER A 39 22.84 -11.90 -5.52
CA SER A 39 21.97 -12.21 -6.66
C SER A 39 20.57 -12.70 -6.26
N ASP A 40 20.35 -13.10 -5.00
CA ASP A 40 19.06 -13.54 -4.48
C ASP A 40 18.92 -13.12 -3.01
N PRO A 41 18.72 -11.82 -2.75
CA PRO A 41 18.58 -11.31 -1.39
C PRO A 41 17.28 -11.85 -0.76
N VAL A 42 17.42 -12.49 0.39
CA VAL A 42 16.25 -12.91 1.18
C VAL A 42 15.74 -11.70 1.94
N THR A 43 14.49 -11.30 1.69
CA THR A 43 13.81 -10.21 2.38
C THR A 43 12.49 -10.74 2.90
N LEU A 44 11.86 -10.02 3.83
CA LEU A 44 10.48 -10.35 4.21
C LEU A 44 9.53 -10.23 3.01
N SER A 45 9.78 -9.28 2.10
CA SER A 45 8.98 -9.14 0.88
C SER A 45 9.08 -10.34 -0.07
N THR A 46 10.25 -10.95 -0.23
CA THR A 46 10.39 -12.17 -1.04
C THR A 46 9.69 -13.36 -0.39
N GLU A 47 9.66 -13.43 0.94
CA GLU A 47 8.88 -14.43 1.68
C GLU A 47 7.37 -14.24 1.48
N PHE A 48 6.84 -13.02 1.67
CA PHE A 48 5.43 -12.72 1.39
C PHE A 48 5.03 -13.07 -0.05
N LYS A 49 5.92 -12.83 -1.02
CA LYS A 49 5.69 -13.15 -2.43
C LYS A 49 5.47 -14.64 -2.67
N LYS A 50 6.13 -15.53 -1.91
CA LYS A 50 5.90 -16.99 -1.99
C LYS A 50 4.45 -17.38 -1.68
N TYR A 51 3.78 -16.58 -0.84
CA TYR A 51 2.37 -16.76 -0.48
C TYR A 51 1.40 -15.95 -1.36
N GLY A 52 1.90 -15.29 -2.41
CA GLY A 52 1.10 -14.52 -3.36
C GLY A 52 0.82 -13.07 -2.92
N TRP A 53 1.57 -12.55 -1.95
CA TRP A 53 1.45 -11.17 -1.49
C TRP A 53 2.57 -10.30 -2.08
N GLU A 54 2.19 -9.25 -2.80
CA GLU A 54 3.11 -8.23 -3.26
C GLU A 54 3.09 -7.05 -2.30
N VAL A 55 4.15 -6.93 -1.50
CA VAL A 55 4.33 -5.86 -0.51
C VAL A 55 5.33 -4.83 -1.01
N THR A 56 5.10 -3.57 -0.68
CA THR A 56 6.00 -2.46 -0.99
C THR A 56 6.45 -1.82 0.32
N GLY A 57 7.75 -1.64 0.49
CA GLY A 57 8.27 -0.89 1.63
C GLY A 57 7.84 0.58 1.57
N SER A 58 7.61 1.18 2.72
CA SER A 58 7.30 2.59 2.84
C SER A 58 8.48 3.43 2.32
N PRO A 59 8.21 4.65 1.84
CA PRO A 59 9.29 5.56 1.52
C PRO A 59 10.26 5.76 2.69
N LYS A 60 11.55 5.82 2.39
CA LYS A 60 12.58 6.22 3.34
C LYS A 60 12.59 7.75 3.45
N SER A 61 11.57 8.30 4.11
CA SER A 61 11.51 9.73 4.44
C SER A 61 11.70 9.95 5.93
N SER A 62 11.90 11.21 6.33
CA SER A 62 11.91 11.59 7.74
C SER A 62 10.59 11.16 8.42
N ARG A 63 10.71 10.56 9.61
CA ARG A 63 9.57 10.12 10.44
C ARG A 63 8.70 11.31 10.82
N ALA A 64 9.33 12.39 11.26
CA ALA A 64 8.68 13.66 11.62
C ALA A 64 7.79 14.20 10.49
N VAL A 65 8.26 14.18 9.23
CA VAL A 65 7.47 14.65 8.08
C VAL A 65 6.18 13.84 7.91
N GLY A 66 6.25 12.52 8.09
CA GLY A 66 5.06 11.67 8.05
C GLY A 66 4.07 11.97 9.17
N TRP A 67 4.57 12.25 10.38
CA TRP A 67 3.73 12.63 11.52
C TRP A 67 3.07 13.99 11.35
N GLN A 68 3.80 14.99 10.85
CA GLN A 68 3.22 16.29 10.57
C GLN A 68 2.13 16.21 9.50
N LEU A 69 2.32 15.37 8.47
CA LEU A 69 1.27 15.10 7.48
C LEU A 69 0.03 14.47 8.12
N MET A 70 0.20 13.42 8.94
CA MET A 70 -0.91 12.76 9.61
C MET A 70 -1.66 13.72 10.55
N LYS A 71 -0.94 14.52 11.34
CA LYS A 71 -1.50 15.54 12.24
C LYS A 71 -2.30 16.60 11.47
N SER A 72 -1.76 17.07 10.35
CA SER A 72 -2.43 18.06 9.50
C SER A 72 -3.74 17.51 8.93
N LEU A 73 -3.74 16.26 8.44
CA LEU A 73 -4.94 15.62 7.90
C LEU A 73 -5.99 15.35 8.99
N LEU A 74 -5.57 14.98 10.20
CA LEU A 74 -6.50 14.82 11.34
C LEU A 74 -7.11 16.17 11.73
N TYR A 75 -6.33 17.25 11.75
CA TYR A 75 -6.82 18.59 12.05
C TYR A 75 -7.78 19.12 10.97
N GLN A 76 -7.54 18.76 9.70
CA GLN A 76 -8.40 19.13 8.57
C GLN A 76 -9.67 18.28 8.49
N ALA A 77 -9.81 17.21 9.29
CA ALA A 77 -11.04 16.42 9.30
C ALA A 77 -12.22 17.28 9.79
N GLY A 78 -13.25 17.40 8.97
CA GLY A 78 -14.41 18.26 9.24
C GLY A 78 -14.30 19.71 8.74
N SER A 79 -13.23 20.07 8.02
CA SER A 79 -13.15 21.33 7.27
C SER A 79 -13.41 21.11 5.76
N ASP A 80 -13.30 22.18 4.97
CA ASP A 80 -13.36 22.12 3.49
C ASP A 80 -12.06 21.60 2.85
N GLU A 81 -11.03 21.28 3.64
CA GLU A 81 -9.75 20.75 3.17
C GLU A 81 -9.71 19.21 3.20
N PRO A 82 -8.80 18.56 2.45
CA PRO A 82 -8.63 17.10 2.52
C PRO A 82 -8.22 16.62 3.92
N GLY A 83 -9.08 15.83 4.59
CA GLY A 83 -8.83 15.30 5.92
C GLY A 83 -8.62 13.78 5.99
N LEU A 84 -8.13 13.30 7.13
CA LEU A 84 -8.04 11.87 7.47
C LEU A 84 -9.25 11.46 8.32
N TYR A 85 -10.06 10.56 7.79
CA TYR A 85 -11.20 9.97 8.48
C TYR A 85 -10.88 8.52 8.85
N ILE A 86 -11.03 8.19 10.14
CA ILE A 86 -10.73 6.87 10.70
C ILE A 86 -12.05 6.25 11.16
N SER A 87 -12.34 5.02 10.74
CA SER A 87 -13.54 4.31 11.19
C SER A 87 -13.40 3.90 12.66
N GLU A 88 -14.49 3.98 13.42
CA GLU A 88 -14.55 3.49 14.82
C GLU A 88 -14.14 2.01 14.97
N ARG A 89 -14.31 1.21 13.90
CA ARG A 89 -13.89 -0.21 13.87
C ARG A 89 -12.37 -0.42 13.89
N CYS A 90 -11.58 0.64 13.72
CA CYS A 90 -10.13 0.57 13.85
C CYS A 90 -9.72 0.57 15.34
N GLU A 91 -10.24 -0.38 16.11
CA GLU A 91 -10.14 -0.42 17.58
C GLU A 91 -8.69 -0.39 18.06
N SER A 92 -7.79 -1.14 17.41
CA SER A 92 -6.37 -1.16 17.76
C SER A 92 -5.68 0.20 17.56
N LEU A 93 -6.13 0.99 16.58
CA LEU A 93 -5.62 2.32 16.35
C LEU A 93 -6.20 3.28 17.38
N TRP A 94 -7.50 3.25 17.65
CA TRP A 94 -8.13 4.12 18.64
C TRP A 94 -7.63 3.89 20.06
N ALA A 95 -7.32 2.64 20.41
CA ALA A 95 -6.76 2.28 21.70
C ALA A 95 -5.36 2.87 21.93
N THR A 96 -4.58 3.12 20.88
CA THR A 96 -3.17 3.52 21.01
C THR A 96 -2.86 4.94 20.50
N LEU A 97 -3.62 5.45 19.54
CA LEU A 97 -3.40 6.76 18.93
C LEU A 97 -3.38 7.94 19.93
N PRO A 98 -4.21 7.98 20.99
CA PRO A 98 -4.15 9.05 21.98
C PRO A 98 -2.81 9.16 22.74
N TYR A 99 -2.02 8.09 22.77
CA TYR A 99 -0.70 8.08 23.41
C TYR A 99 0.43 8.54 22.48
N CYS A 100 0.16 8.73 21.18
CA CYS A 100 1.11 9.20 20.18
C CYS A 100 1.30 10.73 20.29
N ILE A 101 1.84 11.19 21.42
CA ILE A 101 2.09 12.60 21.71
C ILE A 101 3.41 13.08 21.08
N SER A 102 3.59 14.41 20.97
CA SER A 102 4.83 15.02 20.51
C SER A 102 6.01 14.69 21.46
N ASP A 103 7.20 14.52 20.90
CA ASP A 103 8.45 14.36 21.67
C ASP A 103 8.90 15.70 22.26
N ASP A 104 9.31 15.72 23.53
CA ASP A 104 9.69 16.95 24.26
C ASP A 104 10.92 17.65 23.67
N ARG A 105 11.85 16.89 23.08
CA ARG A 105 13.10 17.39 22.49
C ARG A 105 12.97 17.63 21.00
N ASN A 106 12.05 16.93 20.35
CA ASN A 106 11.75 17.03 18.94
C ASN A 106 10.23 17.17 18.73
N PRO A 107 9.65 18.37 18.90
CA PRO A 107 8.21 18.57 18.82
C PRO A 107 7.60 18.26 17.44
N GLU A 108 8.42 18.26 16.38
CA GLU A 108 8.01 17.88 15.04
C GLU A 108 7.87 16.35 14.83
N ASP A 109 8.38 15.55 15.76
CA ASP A 109 8.27 14.10 15.79
C ASP A 109 7.44 13.62 17.00
N MET A 110 7.21 12.32 17.07
CA MET A 110 6.43 11.68 18.14
C MET A 110 7.36 11.01 19.16
N GLU A 111 6.92 11.02 20.43
CA GLU A 111 7.54 10.29 21.54
C GLU A 111 7.84 8.84 21.14
N LYS A 112 9.11 8.42 21.27
CA LYS A 112 9.63 7.16 20.75
C LYS A 112 9.14 5.93 21.52
N THR A 113 8.65 6.13 22.73
CA THR A 113 8.17 5.04 23.59
C THR A 113 6.65 4.82 23.49
N ALA A 114 5.95 5.61 22.69
CA ALA A 114 4.51 5.47 22.49
C ALA A 114 4.14 4.15 21.78
N PRO A 115 2.97 3.56 22.05
CA PRO A 115 2.45 2.39 21.33
C PRO A 115 2.03 2.78 19.90
N ASP A 116 3.00 2.88 19.00
CA ASP A 116 2.85 3.55 17.70
C ASP A 116 2.52 2.63 16.53
N HIS A 117 2.71 1.31 16.63
CA HIS A 117 2.55 0.35 15.53
C HIS A 117 1.34 0.59 14.60
N SER A 118 0.14 0.78 15.15
CA SER A 118 -1.07 1.05 14.36
C SER A 118 -1.00 2.40 13.65
N ALA A 119 -0.50 3.42 14.34
CA ALA A 119 -0.39 4.78 13.81
C ALA A 119 0.76 4.89 12.79
N ASP A 120 1.85 4.16 12.99
CA ASP A 120 2.95 4.00 12.04
C ASP A 120 2.48 3.33 10.75
N ALA A 121 1.63 2.31 10.83
CA ALA A 121 1.01 1.70 9.65
C ALA A 121 0.22 2.72 8.82
N VAL A 122 -0.57 3.59 9.47
CA VAL A 122 -1.28 4.70 8.80
C VAL A 122 -0.28 5.67 8.18
N ARG A 123 0.74 6.09 8.93
CA ARG A 123 1.78 7.02 8.48
C ARG A 123 2.51 6.50 7.24
N TYR A 124 2.87 5.22 7.18
CA TYR A 124 3.50 4.62 6.01
C TYR A 124 2.63 4.74 4.76
N VAL A 125 1.33 4.45 4.88
CA VAL A 125 0.38 4.55 3.78
C VAL A 125 0.22 5.99 3.32
N LEU A 126 0.08 6.94 4.24
CA LEU A 126 -0.04 8.37 3.92
C LEU A 126 1.21 8.91 3.22
N THR A 127 2.38 8.56 3.74
CA THR A 127 3.66 8.98 3.16
C THR A 127 3.84 8.40 1.75
N ALA A 128 3.47 7.14 1.54
CA ALA A 128 3.49 6.51 0.22
C ALA A 128 2.48 7.16 -0.73
N ALA A 129 1.27 7.47 -0.27
CA ALA A 129 0.25 8.13 -1.09
C ALA A 129 0.67 9.53 -1.54
N ASN A 130 1.46 10.24 -0.72
CA ASN A 130 1.93 11.59 -0.98
C ASN A 130 3.17 11.68 -1.89
N GLN A 131 3.75 10.55 -2.31
CA GLN A 131 4.91 10.54 -3.21
C GLN A 131 4.56 9.99 -4.58
N ALA A 132 4.92 10.69 -5.66
CA ALA A 132 4.61 10.27 -7.03
C ALA A 132 5.13 8.86 -7.37
N GLN A 133 6.34 8.51 -6.93
CA GLN A 133 6.95 7.18 -7.13
C GLN A 133 6.18 6.05 -6.41
N HIS A 134 5.48 6.40 -5.33
CA HIS A 134 4.67 5.48 -4.54
C HIS A 134 3.15 5.66 -4.80
N SER A 135 2.78 6.64 -5.63
CA SER A 135 1.41 6.96 -5.98
C SER A 135 0.87 5.95 -7.00
N TYR A 136 -0.20 5.27 -6.60
CA TYR A 136 -0.92 4.32 -7.45
C TYR A 136 -1.59 4.99 -8.68
N ARG A 137 -1.74 6.32 -8.67
CA ARG A 137 -2.39 7.07 -9.76
C ARG A 137 -1.70 6.91 -11.11
N GLN A 138 -0.43 6.50 -11.17
CA GLN A 138 0.32 6.41 -12.44
C GLN A 138 0.09 5.12 -13.24
N SER A 139 -0.56 4.07 -12.73
CA SER A 139 -0.67 2.80 -13.48
C SER A 139 -2.05 2.16 -13.58
N GLN A 140 -3.12 2.81 -13.10
CA GLN A 140 -4.46 2.40 -13.50
C GLN A 140 -4.69 2.82 -14.96
N ARG A 141 -4.18 2.00 -15.90
CA ARG A 141 -4.91 1.83 -17.15
C ARG A 141 -6.33 1.43 -16.75
N SER A 142 -7.30 2.28 -17.07
CA SER A 142 -8.72 1.93 -17.02
C SER A 142 -8.93 0.72 -17.94
N GLY A 143 -8.79 -0.46 -17.38
CA GLY A 143 -8.88 -1.73 -18.07
C GLY A 143 -9.42 -2.77 -17.12
N ALA A 144 -10.31 -3.62 -17.62
CA ALA A 144 -10.89 -4.70 -16.83
C ALA A 144 -9.78 -5.60 -16.26
N HIS A 145 -10.02 -6.14 -15.05
CA HIS A 145 -9.10 -7.02 -14.31
C HIS A 145 -8.58 -8.17 -15.21
N PRO A 146 -7.34 -8.67 -15.06
CA PRO A 146 -6.75 -9.70 -15.95
C PRO A 146 -7.52 -11.02 -16.09
N LEU A 147 -8.48 -11.29 -15.20
CA LEU A 147 -9.41 -12.43 -15.28
C LEU A 147 -10.72 -12.14 -16.04
N MET A 148 -10.99 -10.88 -16.38
CA MET A 148 -12.11 -10.44 -17.23
C MET A 148 -11.76 -10.47 -18.72
N TRP A 149 -10.52 -10.85 -19.03
CA TRP A 149 -10.04 -11.05 -20.38
C TRP A 149 -10.63 -12.36 -20.93
N GLY A 150 -11.53 -12.26 -21.91
CA GLY A 150 -11.99 -13.43 -22.65
C GLY A 150 -10.79 -14.18 -23.23
N ALA A 151 -10.87 -15.52 -23.29
CA ALA A 151 -9.78 -16.38 -23.76
C ALA A 151 -9.23 -15.98 -25.15
N GLU A 152 -10.02 -15.26 -25.95
CA GLU A 152 -9.68 -14.78 -27.29
C GLU A 152 -8.66 -13.63 -27.30
N GLU A 153 -8.67 -12.76 -26.29
CA GLU A 153 -7.84 -11.56 -26.29
C GLU A 153 -6.37 -11.92 -25.92
N LYS A 154 -6.10 -13.17 -25.47
CA LYS A 154 -4.74 -13.69 -25.23
C LYS A 154 -3.90 -13.79 -26.52
N ARG A 155 -4.53 -13.76 -27.70
CA ARG A 155 -3.81 -13.76 -28.99
C ARG A 155 -3.44 -12.34 -29.45
N ARG A 156 -2.69 -11.60 -28.64
CA ARG A 156 -2.01 -10.39 -29.13
C ARG A 156 -0.73 -10.80 -29.85
N ARG A 157 -0.79 -10.89 -31.18
CA ARG A 157 0.36 -11.10 -32.07
C ARG A 157 1.33 -9.93 -31.93
N TYR A 158 2.58 -10.25 -31.59
CA TYR A 158 3.72 -9.38 -31.84
C TYR A 158 4.14 -9.56 -33.31
N VAL A 159 4.12 -8.49 -34.10
CA VAL A 159 4.75 -8.45 -35.41
C VAL A 159 5.74 -7.29 -35.40
N GLY A 160 7.04 -7.59 -35.59
CA GLY A 160 8.07 -6.57 -35.77
C GLY A 160 8.35 -5.63 -34.59
N GLY A 161 8.06 -6.03 -33.35
CA GLY A 161 8.47 -5.28 -32.15
C GLY A 161 7.69 -3.98 -31.86
N MET A 162 6.66 -3.64 -32.64
CA MET A 162 5.85 -2.43 -32.44
C MET A 162 4.39 -2.77 -32.10
N ARG A 163 3.85 -2.14 -31.04
CA ARG A 163 2.44 -2.28 -30.62
C ARG A 163 1.54 -1.57 -31.63
N THR A 164 0.76 -2.29 -32.41
CA THR A 164 -0.31 -1.70 -33.23
C THR A 164 -1.65 -1.78 -32.49
N TYR A 165 -2.35 -0.65 -32.38
CA TYR A 165 -3.73 -0.60 -31.91
C TYR A 165 -4.63 -0.68 -33.15
N LYS A 166 -5.57 -1.63 -33.20
CA LYS A 166 -6.67 -1.56 -34.16
C LYS A 166 -7.56 -0.37 -33.73
N PRO A 167 -7.81 0.63 -34.58
CA PRO A 167 -8.76 1.69 -34.23
C PRO A 167 -10.16 1.07 -34.14
N MET A 168 -10.86 1.39 -33.06
CA MET A 168 -12.24 0.99 -32.85
C MET A 168 -13.12 1.95 -33.66
N LEU A 169 -13.82 1.43 -34.67
CA LEU A 169 -14.85 2.20 -35.37
C LEU A 169 -16.04 2.36 -34.43
N ILE A 170 -16.33 3.62 -34.08
CA ILE A 170 -17.54 3.98 -33.35
C ILE A 170 -18.70 3.96 -34.36
N ARG A 171 -19.68 3.10 -34.12
CA ARG A 171 -21.02 3.16 -34.73
C ARG A 171 -22.02 3.51 -33.64
#